data_AF-J5K704-F1
#
_entry.id   AF-J5K704-F1
#
_cell.length_a   1.000
_cell.length_b   1.000
_cell.length_c   1.000
_cell.angle_alpha   90.00
_cell.angle_beta   90.00
_cell.angle_gamma   90.00
#
_symmetry.space_group_name_H-M   'P 1'
#
loop_
_entity.id
_entity.type
_entity.pdbx_description
1 polymer ?
#
loop_
_entity_poly.entity_id
_entity_poly.type
_entity_poly.pdbx_seq_one_letter_code
_entity_poly.pdbx_strand_id
1 'polypeptide(L)'
;MSDERSSGTSDYVTRGQRSIPVQDDDAPVEDPIDESKADSDQQLERDDREAIDKSNMMNQRTRGAKPEGSYKEPSDNAPELGS
;
A
#
# COMPACT_ATOMS: atom_id res chain seq x y z
N MET A 1 32.81 -6.98 -27.42
CA MET A 1 32.25 -6.88 -26.06
C MET A 1 30.76 -6.65 -26.22
N SER A 2 29.97 -7.72 -26.19
CA SER A 2 28.52 -7.68 -26.37
C SER A 2 27.94 -8.79 -25.50
N ASP A 3 27.86 -8.52 -24.19
CA ASP A 3 27.11 -9.36 -23.26
C ASP A 3 25.72 -8.74 -23.11
N GLU A 4 24.79 -9.26 -23.89
CA GLU A 4 23.36 -9.00 -23.81
C GLU A 4 22.79 -9.84 -22.66
N ARG A 5 22.73 -9.28 -21.44
CA ARG A 5 22.12 -9.96 -20.29
C ARG A 5 20.77 -9.34 -19.96
N SER A 6 19.76 -9.93 -20.59
CA SER A 6 18.47 -10.31 -20.00
C SER A 6 17.96 -9.44 -18.84
N SER A 7 17.12 -8.46 -19.18
CA SER A 7 16.26 -7.74 -18.24
C SER A 7 14.90 -8.43 -18.13
N GLY A 8 14.84 -9.64 -17.56
CA GLY A 8 13.66 -10.50 -17.69
C GLY A 8 13.26 -11.33 -16.47
N THR A 9 13.68 -10.96 -15.26
CA THR A 9 13.15 -11.59 -14.04
C THR A 9 12.57 -10.55 -13.10
N SER A 10 11.24 -10.51 -13.07
CA SER A 10 10.46 -9.85 -12.02
C SER A 10 10.71 -10.59 -10.71
N ASP A 11 11.72 -10.14 -9.97
CA ASP A 11 12.32 -10.88 -8.84
C ASP A 11 11.52 -10.74 -7.52
N TYR A 12 10.34 -10.10 -7.52
CA TYR A 12 9.61 -9.76 -6.28
C TYR A 12 8.36 -10.60 -5.93
N VAL A 13 8.17 -11.78 -6.52
CA VAL A 13 7.09 -12.71 -6.14
C VAL A 13 7.63 -13.86 -5.28
N THR A 14 7.33 -13.85 -3.97
CA THR A 14 7.85 -14.87 -3.04
C THR A 14 7.18 -16.24 -3.25
N ARG A 15 7.97 -17.23 -3.69
CA ARG A 15 7.56 -18.63 -3.84
C ARG A 15 7.77 -19.40 -2.53
N GLY A 16 6.91 -19.26 -1.52
CA GLY A 16 7.02 -20.10 -0.31
C GLY A 16 6.04 -19.88 0.86
N GLN A 17 5.31 -20.95 1.19
CA GLN A 17 4.56 -21.37 2.41
C GLN A 17 3.59 -20.41 3.13
N ARG A 18 3.68 -19.08 2.99
CA ARG A 18 2.59 -18.14 3.30
C ARG A 18 2.67 -16.98 2.32
N SER A 19 2.10 -17.17 1.14
CA SER A 19 2.08 -16.15 0.10
C SER A 19 1.02 -15.11 0.46
N ILE A 20 1.45 -13.95 0.96
CA ILE A 20 0.62 -12.75 0.91
C ILE A 20 0.54 -12.38 -0.58
N PRO A 21 -0.65 -12.25 -1.17
CA PRO A 21 -0.76 -11.88 -2.57
C PRO A 21 -0.18 -10.48 -2.76
N VAL A 22 0.90 -10.39 -3.52
CA VAL A 22 1.52 -9.15 -3.97
C VAL A 22 1.35 -9.06 -5.49
N GLN A 23 1.33 -7.83 -6.01
CA GLN A 23 1.35 -7.61 -7.45
C GLN A 23 2.80 -7.70 -7.94
N ASP A 24 2.99 -8.22 -9.15
CA ASP A 24 4.30 -8.26 -9.80
C ASP A 24 4.77 -6.84 -10.12
N ASP A 25 6.09 -6.59 -10.12
CA ASP A 25 6.65 -5.24 -10.35
C ASP A 25 6.29 -4.67 -11.73
N ASP A 26 6.17 -5.54 -12.72
CA ASP A 26 5.82 -5.19 -14.11
C ASP A 26 4.32 -5.31 -14.39
N ALA A 27 3.50 -5.64 -13.38
CA ALA A 27 2.07 -5.76 -13.57
C ALA A 27 1.48 -4.37 -13.88
N PRO A 28 0.70 -4.22 -14.97
CA PRO A 28 0.02 -2.97 -15.24
C PRO A 28 -0.99 -2.70 -14.13
N VAL A 29 -0.92 -1.50 -13.56
CA VAL A 29 -1.88 -1.00 -12.57
C VAL A 29 -2.76 0.05 -13.23
N GLU A 30 -4.05 0.03 -12.91
CA GLU A 30 -4.97 1.06 -13.37
C GLU A 30 -4.62 2.39 -12.71
N ASP A 31 -4.42 3.42 -13.52
CA ASP A 31 -4.28 4.78 -13.03
C ASP A 31 -5.68 5.33 -12.71
N PRO A 32 -5.99 5.70 -11.45
CA PRO A 32 -7.27 6.31 -11.13
C PRO A 32 -7.44 7.72 -11.74
N ILE A 33 -6.38 8.31 -12.30
CA ILE A 33 -6.39 9.65 -12.88
C ILE A 33 -6.74 9.59 -14.38
N ASP A 34 -7.80 10.30 -14.77
CA ASP A 34 -8.12 10.56 -16.18
C ASP A 34 -7.26 11.72 -16.70
N GLU A 35 -6.20 11.41 -17.44
CA GLU A 35 -5.25 12.38 -18.01
C GLU A 35 -5.95 13.51 -18.78
N SER A 36 -7.06 13.21 -19.46
CA SER A 36 -7.79 14.19 -20.28
C SER A 36 -8.54 15.24 -19.46
N LYS A 37 -8.76 14.97 -18.17
CA LYS A 37 -9.50 15.85 -17.25
C LYS A 37 -8.63 16.40 -16.13
N ALA A 38 -7.48 15.79 -15.89
CA ALA A 38 -6.57 16.16 -14.81
C ALA A 38 -6.16 17.65 -14.89
N ASP A 39 -5.91 18.18 -16.09
CA ASP A 39 -5.52 19.59 -16.32
C ASP A 39 -6.70 20.50 -16.73
N SER A 40 -7.92 20.17 -16.27
CA SER A 40 -9.11 20.97 -16.58
C SER A 40 -9.44 21.96 -15.46
N ASP A 41 -9.97 23.14 -15.83
CA ASP A 41 -10.46 24.13 -14.87
C ASP A 41 -11.50 23.54 -13.89
N GLN A 42 -12.30 22.58 -14.35
CA GLN A 42 -13.27 21.88 -13.52
C GLN A 42 -12.60 21.05 -12.41
N GLN A 43 -11.43 20.47 -12.68
CA GLN A 43 -10.67 19.73 -11.68
C GLN A 43 -10.09 20.69 -10.63
N LEU A 44 -9.50 21.81 -11.06
CA LEU A 44 -8.97 22.83 -10.15
C LEU A 44 -10.04 23.35 -9.18
N GLU A 45 -11.25 23.63 -9.66
CA GLU A 45 -12.34 24.12 -8.79
C GLU A 45 -12.78 23.07 -7.75
N ARG A 46 -12.73 21.78 -8.09
CA ARG A 46 -13.02 20.70 -7.15
C ARG A 46 -11.91 20.57 -6.12
N ASP A 47 -10.66 20.60 -6.56
CA ASP A 47 -9.48 20.51 -5.70
C ASP A 47 -9.47 21.66 -4.68
N ASP A 48 -9.77 22.89 -5.11
CA ASP A 48 -9.87 24.06 -4.23
C ASP A 48 -10.96 23.88 -3.15
N ARG A 49 -12.10 23.28 -3.52
CA ARG A 49 -13.19 22.98 -2.58
C ARG A 49 -12.80 21.88 -1.60
N GLU A 50 -12.17 20.82 -2.08
CA GLU A 50 -11.74 19.68 -1.26
C GLU A 50 -10.57 20.03 -0.33
N ALA A 51 -9.63 20.87 -0.78
CA ALA A 51 -8.47 21.29 0.01
C ALA A 51 -8.86 22.03 1.30
N ILE A 52 -10.00 22.73 1.28
CA ILE A 52 -10.53 23.45 2.43
C ILE A 52 -11.49 22.58 3.26
N ASP A 53 -11.97 21.46 2.70
CA ASP A 53 -12.90 20.57 3.39
C ASP A 53 -12.20 19.76 4.49
N LYS A 54 -12.49 20.15 5.73
CA LYS A 54 -11.96 19.48 6.92
C LYS A 54 -12.64 18.14 7.20
N SER A 55 -13.76 17.81 6.56
CA SER A 55 -14.48 16.56 6.77
C SER A 55 -13.66 15.33 6.34
N ASN A 56 -12.79 15.50 5.34
CA ASN A 56 -11.86 14.49 4.87
C ASN A 56 -10.59 14.36 5.76
N MET A 57 -10.44 15.21 6.77
CA MET A 57 -9.33 15.14 7.71
C MET A 57 -9.67 14.30 8.94
N MET A 58 -8.70 13.50 9.39
CA MET A 58 -8.79 12.79 10.67
C MET A 58 -8.86 13.79 11.83
N ASN A 59 -9.84 13.61 12.73
CA ASN A 59 -10.06 14.52 13.87
C ASN A 59 -8.97 14.45 14.95
N GLN A 60 -8.09 13.46 14.92
CA GLN A 60 -7.13 13.17 15.98
C GLN A 60 -5.74 12.81 15.44
N ARG A 61 -4.72 13.02 16.27
CA ARG A 61 -3.34 12.65 15.95
C ARG A 61 -3.12 11.18 16.31
N THR A 62 -2.60 10.39 15.37
CA THR A 62 -2.25 8.97 15.59
C THR A 62 -0.91 8.78 16.30
N ARG A 63 -0.08 9.84 16.41
CA ARG A 63 1.26 9.74 17.01
C ARG A 63 1.17 9.51 18.52
N GLY A 64 1.56 8.32 18.97
CA GLY A 64 1.55 7.93 20.38
C GLY A 64 0.22 7.32 20.86
N ALA A 65 -0.76 7.15 19.96
CA ALA A 65 -1.96 6.38 20.27
C ALA A 65 -1.55 4.92 20.52
N LYS A 66 -1.82 4.42 21.72
CA LYS A 66 -1.68 2.99 21.98
C LYS A 66 -2.78 2.26 21.19
N PRO A 67 -2.48 1.10 20.58
CA PRO A 67 -3.53 0.30 19.96
C PRO A 67 -4.63 -0.02 20.99
N GLU A 68 -5.87 -0.17 20.51
CA GLU A 68 -6.99 -0.70 21.29
C GLU A 68 -6.70 -2.18 21.61
N GLY A 69 -5.82 -2.43 22.58
CA GLY A 69 -5.35 -3.76 22.97
C GLY A 69 -3.84 -3.83 23.21
N SER A 70 -3.41 -4.94 23.79
CA SER A 70 -1.97 -5.27 23.94
C SER A 70 -1.48 -6.00 22.69
N TYR A 71 -0.19 -5.84 22.36
CA TYR A 71 0.46 -6.68 21.35
C TYR A 71 0.31 -8.15 21.75
N LYS A 72 -0.20 -8.98 20.83
CA LYS A 72 -0.22 -10.43 21.00
C LYS A 72 1.07 -11.00 20.44
N GLU A 73 1.84 -11.68 21.26
CA GLU A 73 3.03 -12.40 20.84
C GLU A 73 2.65 -13.77 20.26
N PRO A 74 3.48 -14.39 19.39
CA PRO A 74 3.25 -15.74 18.89
C PRO A 74 3.09 -16.78 20.00
N SER A 75 3.74 -16.57 21.15
CA SER A 75 3.59 -17.35 22.39
C SER A 75 2.18 -17.26 23.00
N ASP A 76 1.41 -16.22 22.72
CA ASP A 76 0.03 -16.07 23.24
C ASP A 76 -0.99 -16.97 22.52
N ASN A 77 -0.63 -17.54 21.36
CA ASN A 77 -1.50 -18.43 20.57
C ASN A 77 -0.88 -19.81 20.28
N ALA A 78 0.41 -20.01 20.52
CA ALA A 78 1.03 -21.31 20.32
C ALA A 78 0.70 -22.21 21.52
N PRO A 79 0.13 -23.42 21.32
CA PRO A 79 0.11 -24.41 22.40
C PRO A 79 1.56 -24.66 22.80
N GLU A 80 1.85 -24.63 24.11
CA GLU A 80 3.11 -25.18 24.64
C GLU A 80 3.30 -26.57 24.04
N LEU A 81 4.26 -26.71 23.12
CA LEU A 81 4.77 -28.03 22.75
C LEU A 81 5.60 -28.49 23.94
N GLY A 82 4.90 -29.08 24.90
CA GLY A 82 5.47 -29.73 26.06
C GLY A 82 6.43 -30.83 25.62
N SER A 83 7.63 -30.73 26.18
CA SER A 83 8.65 -31.75 26.48
C SER A 83 8.86 -32.92 25.52
#